data_AF-A0A1X7US44-F1
#
_entry.id   AF-A0A1X7US44-F1
#
_cell.length_a   1.000
_cell.length_b   1.000
_cell.length_c   1.000
_cell.angle_alpha   90.00
_cell.angle_beta   90.00
_cell.angle_gamma   90.00
#
_symmetry.space_group_name_H-M   'P 1'
#
loop_
_entity.id
_entity.type
_entity.pdbx_description
1 polymer ?
#
loop_
_entity_poly.entity_id
_entity_poly.type
_entity_poly.pdbx_seq_one_letter_code
_entity_poly.pdbx_strand_id
1 'polypeptide(L)' 'MNLPQKKLIQSCDTRWNSSFYMLEIVNEMRWPISAVLSDEKVAKRVDKGFDLTNDQWELSQELIKVLKPLELATTFL' A
#
# COMPACT_ATOMS: atom_id res chain seq x y z
N MET A 1 18.15 -3.88 -5.22
CA MET A 1 17.10 -2.85 -5.18
C MET A 1 17.50 -1.82 -4.14
N ASN A 2 17.89 -0.59 -4.53
CA ASN A 2 18.20 0.51 -3.61
C ASN A 2 16.94 1.34 -3.36
N LEU A 3 15.97 0.76 -2.65
CA LEU A 3 14.75 1.49 -2.27
C LEU A 3 14.94 2.12 -0.89
N PRO A 4 14.44 3.34 -0.67
CA PRO A 4 14.47 3.95 0.65
C PRO A 4 13.64 3.10 1.61
N GLN A 5 14.19 2.80 2.79
CA GLN A 5 13.47 2.09 3.83
C GLN A 5 12.27 2.93 4.27
N LYS A 6 11.06 2.43 4.05
CA LYS A 6 9.84 3.05 4.57
C LYS A 6 9.60 2.61 6.01
N LYS A 7 9.12 3.53 6.83
CA LYS A 7 8.67 3.22 8.18
C LYS A 7 7.34 2.48 8.09
N LEU A 8 7.17 1.45 8.92
CA LEU A 8 5.89 0.77 9.06
C LEU A 8 4.83 1.77 9.57
N ILE A 9 3.74 1.89 8.82
CA ILE A 9 2.55 2.64 9.25
C ILE A 9 1.59 1.65 9.88
N GLN A 10 1.19 1.91 11.12
CA GLN A 10 0.21 1.12 11.84
C GLN A 10 -1.18 1.72 11.65
N SER A 11 -2.19 0.86 11.57
CA SER A 11 -3.59 1.28 11.55
C SER A 11 -3.92 2.04 12.83
N CYS A 12 -4.69 3.12 12.69
CA CYS A 12 -5.20 3.90 13.81
C CYS A 12 -6.68 4.21 13.57
N ASP A 13 -7.56 3.55 14.32
CA ASP A 13 -9.01 3.63 14.08
C ASP A 13 -9.59 5.03 14.28
N THR A 14 -8.93 5.85 15.10
CA THR A 14 -9.33 7.25 15.35
C THR A 14 -8.79 8.22 14.28
N ARG A 15 -7.94 7.76 13.36
CA ARG A 15 -7.36 8.55 12.27
C ARG A 15 -7.37 7.77 10.96
N TRP A 16 -8.42 8.03 10.18
CA TRP A 16 -8.66 7.37 8.89
C TRP A 16 -7.48 7.48 7.91
N ASN A 17 -6.65 8.52 8.01
CA ASN A 17 -5.49 8.76 7.13
C ASN A 17 -4.45 7.63 7.20
N SER A 18 -4.44 6.82 8.28
CA SER A 18 -3.51 5.68 8.42
C SER A 18 -3.66 4.68 7.27
N SER A 19 -4.89 4.34 6.88
CA SER A 19 -5.17 3.46 5.75
C SER A 19 -4.75 4.07 4.41
N PHE A 20 -4.92 5.38 4.24
CA PHE A 20 -4.47 6.10 3.04
C PHE A 20 -2.95 6.04 2.89
N TYR A 21 -2.18 6.36 3.93
CA TYR A 21 -0.72 6.34 3.85
C TYR A 21 -0.16 4.92 3.66
N MET A 22 -0.80 3.91 4.26
CA MET A 22 -0.45 2.50 4.01
C MET A 22 -0.62 2.15 2.52
N LEU A 23 -1.71 2.60 1.91
CA LEU A 23 -2.03 2.33 0.52
C LEU A 23 -1.09 3.07 -0.45
N GLU A 24 -0.66 4.29 -0.12
CA GLU A 24 0.42 4.98 -0.84
C GLU A 24 1.73 4.18 -0.81
N ILE A 25 2.16 3.71 0.37
CA ILE A 25 3.41 2.93 0.51
C ILE A 25 3.33 1.61 -0.27
N VAL A 26 2.21 0.88 -0.15
CA VAL A 26 2.01 -0.40 -0.86
C VAL A 26 2.16 -0.20 -2.36
N ASN A 27 1.59 0.87 -2.90
CA ASN A 27 1.68 1.13 -4.32
C ASN A 27 3.05 1.62 -4.79
N GLU A 28 3.75 2.43 -3.99
CA GLU A 28 5.15 2.76 -4.25
C GLU A 28 6.04 1.50 -4.25
N MET A 29 5.72 0.52 -3.41
CA MET A 29 6.43 -0.76 -3.30
C MET A 29 5.86 -1.88 -4.17
N ARG A 30 4.98 -1.59 -5.14
CA ARG A 30 4.32 -2.60 -5.98
C ARG A 30 5.29 -3.65 -6.53
N TRP A 31 6.37 -3.23 -7.19
CA TRP A 31 7.33 -4.15 -7.82
C TRP A 31 8.11 -5.01 -6.80
N PRO A 32 8.67 -4.45 -5.72
CA PRO A 32 9.27 -5.24 -4.64
C PRO A 32 8.31 -6.25 -4.01
N ILE A 33 7.07 -5.85 -3.75
CA ILE A 33 6.06 -6.71 -3.13
C ILE A 33 5.77 -7.89 -4.07
N SER A 34 5.44 -7.63 -5.34
CA SER A 34 5.18 -8.69 -6.31
C SER A 34 6.41 -9.59 -6.54
N ALA A 35 7.63 -9.03 -6.50
CA ALA A 35 8.87 -9.81 -6.62
C ALA A 35 9.05 -10.77 -5.43
N VAL A 36 8.80 -10.32 -4.21
CA VAL A 36 8.89 -11.17 -3.00
C VAL A 36 7.79 -12.22 -2.97
N LEU A 37 6.56 -11.86 -3.35
CA LEU A 37 5.43 -12.79 -3.41
C LEU A 37 5.57 -13.85 -4.50
N SER A 38 6.33 -13.54 -5.56
CA SER A 38 6.66 -14.49 -6.64
C SER A 38 7.76 -15.48 -6.26
N ASP A 39 8.62 -15.16 -5.29
CA ASP A 39 9.74 -16.03 -4.88
C ASP A 39 9.24 -17.14 -3.93
N GLU A 40 9.22 -18.38 -4.42
CA GLU A 40 8.77 -19.55 -3.66
C GLU A 40 9.66 -19.90 -2.46
N LYS A 41 10.90 -19.40 -2.41
CA LYS A 41 11.79 -19.59 -1.26
C LYS A 41 11.43 -18.67 -0.09
N VAL A 42 10.73 -17.57 -0.39
CA VAL A 42 10.42 -16.51 0.58
C VAL A 42 8.92 -16.49 0.91
N ALA A 43 8.05 -16.59 -0.08
CA ALA A 43 6.60 -16.57 0.08
C ALA A 43 6.01 -17.98 0.16
N LYS A 44 5.27 -18.27 1.24
CA LYS A 44 4.48 -19.50 1.37
C LYS A 44 3.24 -19.41 0.48
N ARG A 45 2.57 -20.55 0.24
CA ARG A 45 1.32 -20.58 -0.57
C ARG A 45 0.23 -19.63 -0.05
N VAL A 46 0.13 -19.44 1.27
CA VAL A 46 -0.80 -18.48 1.88
C VAL A 46 -0.42 -17.04 1.51
N ASP A 47 0.88 -16.76 1.42
CA ASP A 47 1.38 -15.42 1.13
C ASP A 47 1.12 -15.00 -0.33
N LYS A 48 1.10 -15.98 -1.26
CA LYS A 48 0.72 -15.73 -2.67
C LYS A 48 -0.70 -15.19 -2.83
N GLY A 49 -1.59 -15.43 -1.86
CA GLY A 49 -2.94 -14.87 -1.83
C GLY A 49 -3.00 -13.39 -1.47
N PHE A 50 -1.89 -12.79 -1.03
CA PHE A 50 -1.81 -11.35 -0.73
C PHE A 50 -1.41 -10.51 -1.95
N ASP A 51 -1.04 -11.12 -3.07
CA ASP A 51 -0.76 -10.35 -4.29
C ASP A 51 -2.06 -9.80 -4.86
N LEU A 52 -2.04 -8.53 -5.25
CA LEU A 52 -3.22 -7.86 -5.79
C LEU A 52 -3.31 -8.13 -7.29
N THR A 53 -4.53 -8.33 -7.77
CA THR A 53 -4.79 -8.38 -9.21
C THR A 53 -4.56 -7.01 -9.85
N ASN A 54 -4.41 -6.96 -11.18
CA ASN A 54 -4.23 -5.67 -11.88
C ASN A 54 -5.40 -4.70 -11.60
N ASP A 55 -6.64 -5.19 -11.62
CA ASP A 55 -7.82 -4.37 -11.33
C ASP A 55 -7.78 -3.79 -9.90
N GLN A 56 -7.29 -4.57 -8.93
CA GLN A 56 -7.13 -4.12 -7.55
C GLN A 56 -6.02 -3.06 -7.43
N TRP A 57 -4.91 -3.22 -8.17
CA TRP A 57 -3.87 -2.20 -8.27
C TRP A 57 -4.40 -0.91 -8.88
N GLU A 58 -5.18 -0.98 -9.95
CA GLU A 58 -5.80 0.18 -10.59
C GLU A 58 -6.77 0.89 -9.64
N LEU A 59 -7.66 0.13 -8.98
CA LEU A 59 -8.56 0.66 -7.97
C LEU A 59 -7.80 1.37 -6.83
N SER A 60 -6.68 0.78 -6.38
CA SER A 60 -5.86 1.41 -5.34
C SER A 60 -5.32 2.78 -5.81
N GLN A 61 -4.96 2.93 -7.09
CA GLN A 61 -4.52 4.21 -7.64
C GLN A 61 -5.63 5.25 -7.71
N GLU A 62 -6.84 4.83 -8.06
CA GLU A 62 -7.99 5.71 -8.07
C GLU A 62 -8.34 6.17 -6.65
N LEU A 63 -8.30 5.26 -5.68
CA LEU A 63 -8.52 5.57 -4.27
C LEU A 63 -7.50 6.58 -3.75
N ILE A 64 -6.20 6.43 -4.03
CA ILE A 64 -5.18 7.43 -3.64
C ILE A 64 -5.54 8.82 -4.17
N LYS A 65 -5.95 8.93 -5.44
CA LYS A 65 -6.30 10.22 -6.06
C LYS A 65 -7.46 10.90 -5.36
N VAL A 66 -8.47 10.14 -4.94
CA VAL A 66 -9.66 10.67 -4.24
C VAL A 66 -9.37 10.96 -2.76
N LEU A 67 -8.57 10.13 -2.10
CA LEU A 67 -8.27 10.27 -0.67
C LEU A 67 -7.26 11.37 -0.38
N LYS A 68 -6.33 11.66 -1.30
CA LYS A 68 -5.32 12.71 -1.14
C LYS A 68 -5.89 14.11 -0.85
N PRO A 69 -6.89 14.64 -1.58
CA PRO A 69 -7.49 15.93 -1.23
C PRO A 69 -8.24 15.91 0.10
N LEU A 70 -8.83 14.77 0.49
CA LEU A 70 -9.51 14.62 1.79
C LEU A 70 -8.50 14.65 2.93
N GLU A 71 -7.36 13.97 2.77
CA GLU A 71 -6.27 13.98 3.74
C GLU A 71 -5.80 15.41 4.00
N LEU A 72 -5.51 16.17 2.94
CA LEU A 72 -5.12 17.57 3.03
C LEU A 72 -6.19 18.40 3.76
N ALA A 73 -7.47 18.27 3.38
CA ALA A 73 -8.54 19.01 4.03
C ALA A 73 -8.61 18.73 5.55
N THR A 74 -8.36 17.49 5.97
CA THR A 74 -8.41 17.09 7.39
C THR A 74 -7.14 17.38 8.20
N THR A 75 -6.00 17.55 7.54
CA THR A 75 -4.72 17.85 8.20
C THR A 75 -4.48 19.36 8.36
N PHE A 76 -5.09 20.20 7.51
CA PHE A 76 -4.95 21.66 7.54
C PHE A 76 -6.08 22.41 8.27
N LEU A 77 -7.11 21.71 8.75
CA LEU A 77 -8.15 22.23 9.65
C LEU A 77 -7.78 22.03 11.13
#